data_AF-A0A538CVF7-F1
#
_entry.id   AF-A0A538CVF7-F1
#
_cell.length_a   1.000
_cell.length_b   1.000
_cell.length_c   1.000
_cell.angle_alpha   90.00
_cell.angle_beta   90.00
_cell.angle_gamma   90.00
#
_symmetry.space_group_name_H-M   'P 1'
#
loop_
_entity.id
_entity.type
_entity.pdbx_description
1 polymer ?
#
loop_
_entity_poly.entity_id
_entity_poly.type
_entity_poly.pdbx_seq_one_letter_code
_entity_poly.pdbx_strand_id
1 'polypeptide(L)' 'VCQPALRVGRVRELGWAATFLASPFARFISGHTLVVDGANWQRRHMTMPPVVTIREQMGRGPFTL' A
#
# COMPACT_ATOMS: atom_id res chain seq x y z
N VAL A 1 12.93 -2.00 4.17
CA VAL A 1 11.75 -2.47 3.42
C VAL A 1 10.62 -2.69 4.41
N CYS A 2 9.49 -2.02 4.21
CA CYS A 2 8.62 -1.59 5.32
C CYS A 2 7.40 -2.48 5.56
N GLN A 3 7.08 -3.33 4.58
CA GLN A 3 5.94 -4.26 4.60
C GLN A 3 6.39 -5.68 4.19
N PRO A 4 5.74 -6.74 4.70
CA PRO A 4 6.14 -8.14 4.45
C PRO A 4 6.23 -8.55 2.98
N ALA A 5 5.49 -7.91 2.08
CA ALA A 5 5.60 -8.17 0.65
C ALA A 5 6.98 -7.83 0.04
N LEU A 6 7.85 -7.14 0.78
CA LEU A 6 9.22 -6.77 0.40
C LEU A 6 9.34 -5.90 -0.87
N ARG A 7 8.23 -5.38 -1.39
CA ARG A 7 8.17 -4.48 -2.55
C ARG A 7 6.93 -3.62 -2.50
N VAL A 8 6.91 -2.58 -3.31
CA VAL A 8 5.68 -1.82 -3.60
C VAL A 8 4.81 -2.64 -4.56
N GLY A 9 3.49 -2.59 -4.34
CA GLY A 9 2.51 -3.18 -5.24
C GLY A 9 2.49 -2.47 -6.60
N ARG A 10 2.17 -3.20 -7.66
CA ARG A 10 1.91 -2.65 -9.00
C ARG A 10 0.43 -2.32 -9.10
N VAL A 11 0.10 -1.28 -9.87
CA VAL A 11 -1.29 -0.85 -10.12
C VAL A 11 -2.17 -2.01 -10.59
N ARG A 12 -1.64 -2.89 -11.45
CA ARG A 12 -2.36 -4.06 -11.96
C ARG A 12 -2.83 -5.03 -10.87
N GLU A 13 -2.10 -5.14 -9.77
CA GLU A 13 -2.44 -6.06 -8.67
C GLU A 13 -3.71 -5.63 -7.93
N LEU A 14 -3.94 -4.31 -7.80
CA LEU A 14 -5.22 -3.78 -7.32
C LEU A 14 -6.36 -4.09 -8.30
N GLY A 15 -6.10 -3.93 -9.60
CA GLY A 15 -7.07 -4.24 -10.65
C GLY A 15 -7.54 -5.70 -10.60
N TRP A 16 -6.62 -6.65 -10.40
CA TRP A 16 -6.99 -8.06 -10.26
C TRP A 16 -7.86 -8.35 -9.04
N ALA A 17 -7.61 -7.71 -7.89
CA ALA A 17 -8.47 -7.85 -6.71
C ALA A 17 -9.89 -7.35 -7.01
N ALA A 18 -10.02 -6.20 -7.67
CA ALA A 18 -11.33 -5.68 -8.11
C ALA A 18 -12.01 -6.60 -9.13
N THR A 19 -11.28 -7.12 -10.12
CA THR A 19 -11.81 -8.07 -11.11
C THR A 19 -12.33 -9.35 -10.44
N PHE A 20 -11.59 -9.90 -9.47
CA PHE A 20 -12.04 -11.06 -8.73
C PHE A 20 -13.33 -10.78 -7.97
N LEU A 21 -13.38 -9.68 -7.20
CA LEU A 21 -14.56 -9.30 -6.41
C LEU A 21 -15.80 -9.02 -7.29
N ALA A 22 -15.61 -8.50 -8.50
CA ALA A 22 -16.70 -8.26 -9.46
C ALA A 22 -17.14 -9.52 -10.23
N SER A 23 -16.39 -10.63 -10.12
CA SER A 23 -16.67 -11.86 -10.86
C SER A 23 -17.65 -12.77 -10.12
N PRO A 24 -18.29 -13.75 -10.81
CA PRO A 24 -19.12 -14.77 -10.16
C PRO A 24 -18.37 -15.63 -9.13
N PHE A 25 -17.03 -15.64 -9.16
CA PHE A 25 -16.21 -16.40 -8.22
C PHE A 25 -16.25 -15.84 -6.80
N ALA A 26 -16.56 -14.55 -6.65
CA ALA A 26 -16.69 -13.89 -5.34
C ALA A 26 -18.14 -13.80 -4.85
N ARG A 27 -19.10 -14.54 -5.43
CA ARG A 27 -20.55 -14.37 -5.18
C ARG A 27 -21.01 -14.49 -3.71
N PHE A 28 -20.19 -15.08 -2.85
CA PHE A 28 -20.49 -15.23 -1.42
C PHE A 28 -19.69 -14.27 -0.53
N ILE A 29 -18.87 -13.39 -1.12
CA ILE A 29 -18.08 -12.38 -0.40
C ILE A 29 -18.89 -11.09 -0.42
N SER A 30 -19.62 -10.83 0.67
CA SER A 30 -20.40 -9.60 0.86
C SER A 30 -20.03 -8.92 2.18
N GLY A 31 -20.03 -7.59 2.20
CA GLY A 31 -19.67 -6.80 3.39
C GLY A 31 -18.21 -6.92 3.84
N HIS A 32 -17.34 -7.56 3.05
CA HIS A 32 -15.95 -7.80 3.41
C HIS A 32 -15.03 -6.64 3.01
N THR A 33 -13.98 -6.40 3.79
CA THR A 33 -12.88 -5.48 3.44
C THR A 33 -11.65 -6.29 3.04
N LEU A 34 -11.39 -6.39 1.72
CA LEU A 34 -10.18 -7.02 1.21
C LEU A 34 -9.01 -6.01 1.24
N VAL A 35 -8.06 -6.23 2.14
CA VAL A 35 -6.88 -5.35 2.30
C VAL A 35 -5.79 -5.76 1.31
N VAL A 36 -5.35 -4.80 0.48
CA VAL A 36 -4.30 -4.99 -0.54
C VAL A 36 -3.11 -4.05 -0.26
N ASP A 37 -2.40 -4.32 0.83
CA ASP A 37 -1.34 -3.43 1.37
C ASP A 37 0.04 -4.10 1.46
N GLY A 38 0.19 -5.31 0.91
CA GLY A 38 1.42 -6.09 1.04
C GLY A 38 1.64 -6.67 2.44
N ALA A 39 0.56 -6.97 3.15
CA ALA A 39 0.52 -7.44 4.54
C ALA A 39 1.06 -6.42 5.56
N ASN A 40 0.97 -5.14 5.24
CA ASN A 40 1.40 -4.08 6.15
C ASN A 40 0.62 -4.11 7.47
N TRP A 41 -0.67 -4.48 7.45
CA TRP A 41 -1.47 -4.70 8.67
C TRP A 41 -1.04 -5.90 9.53
N GLN A 42 -0.29 -6.87 8.98
CA GLN A 42 0.21 -8.03 9.74
C GLN A 42 1.61 -7.78 10.33
N ARG A 43 2.12 -6.56 10.19
CA ARG A 43 3.46 -6.21 10.61
C ARG A 43 3.58 -6.27 12.14
N ARG A 44 4.45 -7.16 12.64
CA ARG A 44 4.69 -7.36 14.09
C ARG A 44 5.65 -6.34 14.73
N HIS A 45 6.46 -5.64 13.93
CA HIS A 45 7.43 -4.64 14.40
C HIS A 45 7.07 -3.27 13.83
N MET A 46 6.88 -2.24 14.65
CA MET A 46 6.11 -1.03 14.28
C MET A 46 6.86 0.07 13.50
N THR A 47 8.18 0.02 13.32
CA THR A 47 8.92 1.22 12.87
C THR A 47 8.91 1.43 11.37
N MET A 48 7.99 2.24 10.86
CA MET A 48 8.11 2.76 9.49
C MET A 48 9.48 3.42 9.31
N PRO A 49 10.03 3.50 8.09
CA PRO A 49 11.17 4.36 7.84
C PRO A 49 10.85 5.79 8.30
N PRO A 50 11.88 6.57 8.67
CA PRO A 50 11.72 8.00 8.86
C PRO A 50 10.99 8.63 7.67
N VAL A 51 10.01 9.48 7.97
CA VAL A 51 9.30 10.25 6.95
C VAL A 51 10.31 11.23 6.33
N VAL A 52 10.53 11.10 5.02
CA VAL A 52 11.29 12.07 4.23
C VAL A 52 10.31 13.12 3.72
N THR A 53 10.59 14.40 3.94
CA THR A 53 9.67 15.46 3.51
C THR A 53 9.58 15.52 1.98
N ILE A 54 8.44 15.96 1.43
CA ILE A 54 8.30 16.13 -0.03
C ILE A 54 9.38 17.08 -0.57
N ARG A 55 9.77 18.09 0.20
CA ARG A 55 10.81 19.06 -0.17
C ARG A 55 12.17 18.40 -0.38
N GLU A 56 12.55 17.56 0.56
CA GLU A 56 13.77 16.76 0.51
C GLU A 56 13.71 15.73 -0.62
N GLN A 57 12.57 15.06 -0.82
CA GLN A 57 12.35 14.16 -1.97
C GLN A 57 12.49 14.90 -3.32
N MET A 58 12.10 16.17 -3.37
CA MET A 58 12.26 17.04 -4.55
C MET A 58 13.63 17.73 -4.64
N GLY A 59 14.57 17.46 -3.72
CA GLY A 59 15.91 18.05 -3.72
C GLY A 59 15.96 19.57 -3.50
N ARG A 60 14.97 20.16 -2.81
CA ARG A 60 14.91 21.62 -2.59
C ARG A 60 15.62 22.00 -1.28
N GLY A 61 16.44 23.06 -1.31
CA GLY A 61 17.14 23.64 -0.14
C GLY A 61 16.18 24.29 0.89
N PRO A 62 16.65 24.91 1.98
CA PRO A 62 15.79 25.49 3.03
C PRO A 62 14.73 26.48 2.52
N PHE A 63 13.71 26.76 3.33
CA PHE A 63 12.83 27.89 3.06
C PHE A 63 13.61 29.20 3.27
N THR A 64 13.55 30.10 2.30
CA THR A 64 14.02 31.49 2.43
C THR A 64 12.83 32.38 2.77
N LEU A 65 13.02 33.27 3.75
CA LEU A 65 12.07 34.32 4.10
C LEU A 65 12.08 35.45 3.06
#